data_AF-A0AAN4ZJY0-F1
#
_entry.id   AF-A0AAN4ZJY0-F1
#
_cell.length_a   1.000
_cell.length_b   1.000
_cell.length_c   1.000
_cell.angle_alpha   90.00
_cell.angle_beta   90.00
_cell.angle_gamma   90.00
#
_symmetry.space_group_name_H-M   'P 1'
#
loop_
_entity.id
_entity.type
_entity.pdbx_description
1 polymer ?
#
loop_
_entity_poly.entity_id
_entity_poly.type
_entity_poly.pdbx_seq_one_letter_code
_entity_poly.pdbx_strand_id
1 'polypeptide(L)'
;EDFDAQHALKPGKSELKRRMKKTGLRYVHPFTSCAAFKRSLLGFIPILQWLPNYAFKSNIILDLLGGITVGVMNVPQGIAYAELAGLPAVCGLYVCFFCPLFYAIFGTSRHNSISAFSIVCLMCGLAVERFTDPTSPKYNETVSCVNELPTPEQVACSLTMLVSFINLAMVLLRLEFLATYLSDQVSSHVVVSAFTTAATVHVLVSQVPDALGITGVVKHDGENGNLFKIYEIATRIPDANLYTCGISLFCIAFLLIGKVHSK
;
A
#
# COMPACT_ATOMS: atom_id res chain seq x y z
N GLU A 1 -29.85 8.85 38.98
CA GLU A 1 -28.69 8.02 39.40
C GLU A 1 -29.08 6.58 39.69
N ASP A 2 -30.23 6.33 40.31
CA ASP A 2 -30.71 4.96 40.60
C ASP A 2 -31.03 4.09 39.36
N PHE A 3 -31.50 4.72 38.27
CA PHE A 3 -31.77 4.03 37.00
C PHE A 3 -30.49 3.47 36.34
N ASP A 4 -29.36 4.17 36.49
CA ASP A 4 -28.06 3.74 35.95
C ASP A 4 -27.43 2.61 36.79
N ALA A 5 -27.79 2.51 38.08
CA ALA A 5 -27.31 1.46 38.98
C ALA A 5 -28.02 0.12 38.74
N GLN A 6 -29.29 0.15 38.34
CA GLN A 6 -30.11 -1.05 38.06
C GLN A 6 -29.75 -1.75 36.74
N HIS A 7 -29.15 -1.03 35.78
CA HIS A 7 -28.86 -1.55 34.44
C HIS A 7 -27.37 -1.73 34.11
N ALA A 8 -26.49 -1.60 35.11
CA ALA A 8 -25.05 -1.94 35.03
C ALA A 8 -24.28 -1.31 33.85
N LEU A 9 -24.70 -0.15 33.34
CA LEU A 9 -24.07 0.51 32.18
C LEU A 9 -22.81 1.34 32.52
N LYS A 10 -22.51 1.55 33.82
CA LYS A 10 -21.28 2.24 34.26
C LYS A 10 -20.29 1.23 34.88
N PRO A 11 -19.12 0.98 34.26
CA PRO A 11 -18.09 0.15 34.89
C PRO A 11 -17.63 0.82 36.19
N GLY A 12 -17.66 0.09 37.31
CA GLY A 12 -17.29 0.62 38.62
C GLY A 12 -15.89 1.23 38.62
N LYS A 13 -15.64 2.25 39.46
CA LYS A 13 -14.32 2.94 39.56
C LYS A 13 -13.15 1.95 39.80
N SER A 14 -13.42 0.79 40.39
CA SER A 14 -12.49 -0.33 40.56
C SER A 14 -12.16 -1.06 39.25
N GLU A 15 -13.14 -1.26 38.36
CA GLU A 15 -12.94 -1.83 37.02
C GLU A 15 -12.16 -0.89 36.11
N LEU A 16 -12.45 0.41 36.17
CA LEU A 16 -11.71 1.42 35.38
C LEU A 16 -10.22 1.43 35.77
N LYS A 17 -9.93 1.46 37.08
CA LYS A 17 -8.55 1.33 37.58
C LYS A 17 -7.90 0.01 37.17
N ARG A 18 -8.64 -1.10 37.16
CA ARG A 18 -8.15 -2.42 36.72
C ARG A 18 -7.88 -2.46 35.22
N ARG A 19 -8.70 -1.80 34.39
CA ARG A 19 -8.48 -1.62 32.95
C ARG A 19 -7.27 -0.74 32.68
N MET A 20 -7.16 0.42 33.32
CA MET A 20 -6.00 1.32 33.21
C MET A 20 -4.71 0.62 33.66
N LYS A 21 -4.76 -0.17 34.74
CA LYS A 21 -3.61 -0.96 35.20
C LYS A 21 -3.27 -2.10 34.24
N LYS A 22 -4.26 -2.76 33.61
CA LYS A 22 -4.04 -3.76 32.54
C LYS A 22 -3.43 -3.12 31.28
N THR A 23 -3.90 -1.95 30.87
CA THR A 23 -3.37 -1.20 29.72
C THR A 23 -1.95 -0.72 30.03
N GLY A 24 -1.71 -0.17 31.23
CA GLY A 24 -0.39 0.22 31.72
C GLY A 24 0.58 -0.96 31.79
N LEU A 25 0.20 -2.09 32.41
CA LEU A 25 1.05 -3.29 32.44
C LEU A 25 1.39 -3.82 31.04
N ARG A 26 0.51 -3.64 30.05
CA ARG A 26 0.78 -4.02 28.66
C ARG A 26 1.88 -3.16 28.01
N TYR A 27 2.12 -1.94 28.49
CA TYR A 27 3.26 -1.10 28.08
C TYR A 27 4.57 -1.52 28.76
N VAL A 28 4.51 -2.03 30.00
CA VAL A 28 5.71 -2.39 30.79
C VAL A 28 6.15 -3.85 30.60
N HIS A 29 5.29 -4.72 30.07
CA HIS A 29 5.54 -6.16 29.89
C HIS A 29 6.78 -6.55 29.03
N PRO A 30 7.26 -5.73 28.06
CA PRO A 30 8.51 -6.03 27.34
C PRO A 30 9.77 -5.85 28.20
N PHE A 31 9.70 -5.03 29.25
CA PHE A 31 10.84 -4.59 30.06
C PHE A 31 10.88 -5.20 31.48
N THR A 32 9.96 -6.09 31.81
CA THR A 32 9.85 -6.69 33.15
C THR A 32 10.82 -7.84 33.43
N SER A 33 11.44 -8.46 32.41
CA SER A 33 12.41 -9.54 32.58
C SER A 33 13.20 -9.80 31.30
N CYS A 34 14.45 -10.29 31.40
CA CYS A 34 15.26 -10.70 30.24
C CYS A 34 14.58 -11.81 29.40
N ALA A 35 13.77 -12.67 30.03
CA ALA A 35 12.96 -13.67 29.34
C ALA A 35 11.75 -13.05 28.60
N ALA A 36 11.13 -12.01 29.17
CA ALA A 36 10.04 -11.27 28.56
C ALA A 36 10.53 -10.40 27.39
N PHE A 37 11.71 -9.80 27.52
CA PHE A 37 12.42 -9.10 26.45
C PHE A 37 12.77 -10.06 25.30
N LYS A 38 13.37 -11.22 25.61
CA LYS A 38 13.64 -12.27 24.61
C LYS A 38 12.36 -12.70 23.89
N ARG A 39 11.25 -12.92 24.61
CA ARG A 39 9.95 -13.28 24.02
C ARG A 39 9.36 -12.16 23.17
N SER A 40 9.54 -10.90 23.57
CA SER A 40 9.11 -9.72 22.79
C SER A 40 9.96 -9.56 21.53
N LEU A 41 11.27 -9.81 21.59
CA LEU A 41 12.18 -9.76 20.45
C LEU A 41 11.91 -10.91 19.46
N LEU A 42 11.67 -12.12 19.97
CA LEU A 42 11.20 -13.26 19.18
C LEU A 42 9.81 -13.01 18.58
N GLY A 43 8.97 -12.19 19.21
CA GLY A 43 7.71 -11.74 18.63
C GLY A 43 7.87 -10.66 17.55
N PHE A 44 8.93 -9.85 17.63
CA PHE A 44 9.25 -8.81 16.66
C PHE A 44 9.92 -9.34 15.39
N ILE A 45 10.64 -10.47 15.48
CA ILE A 45 11.27 -11.15 14.34
C ILE A 45 10.71 -12.57 14.21
N PRO A 46 9.53 -12.75 13.59
CA PRO A 46 8.85 -14.05 13.48
C PRO A 46 9.68 -15.12 12.76
N ILE A 47 10.62 -14.73 11.89
CA ILE A 47 11.50 -15.66 11.17
C ILE A 47 12.23 -16.63 12.09
N LEU A 48 12.62 -16.17 13.28
CA LEU A 48 13.35 -16.99 14.24
C LEU A 48 12.48 -18.05 14.91
N GLN A 49 11.16 -17.88 14.92
CA GLN A 49 10.23 -18.88 15.46
C GLN A 49 9.82 -19.90 14.40
N TRP A 50 9.68 -19.45 13.16
CA TRP A 50 9.08 -20.25 12.11
C TRP A 50 10.12 -21.07 11.36
N LEU A 51 11.30 -20.49 11.08
CA LEU A 51 12.36 -21.13 10.31
C LEU A 51 12.89 -22.42 10.94
N PRO A 52 13.07 -22.53 12.28
CA PRO A 52 13.52 -23.79 12.90
C PRO A 52 12.50 -24.93 12.81
N ASN A 53 11.21 -24.59 12.77
CA ASN A 53 10.11 -25.56 12.70
C ASN A 53 9.70 -25.86 11.25
N TYR A 54 10.49 -25.45 10.26
CA TYR A 54 10.14 -25.59 8.85
C TYR A 54 10.48 -27.00 8.34
N ALA A 55 9.48 -27.65 7.73
CA ALA A 55 9.63 -28.98 7.14
C ALA A 55 10.33 -28.91 5.78
N PHE A 56 11.65 -28.73 5.79
CA PHE A 56 12.48 -28.57 4.59
C PHE A 56 12.27 -29.66 3.54
N LYS A 57 12.08 -30.91 3.95
CA LYS A 57 11.96 -32.06 3.02
C LYS A 57 10.70 -32.03 2.16
N SER A 58 9.61 -31.42 2.64
CA SER A 58 8.31 -31.43 1.94
C SER A 58 8.02 -30.11 1.24
N ASN A 59 8.40 -28.98 1.84
CA ASN A 59 7.88 -27.68 1.42
C ASN A 59 8.86 -26.89 0.54
N ILE A 60 10.15 -27.22 0.53
CA ILE A 60 11.16 -26.40 -0.16
C ILE A 60 10.92 -26.33 -1.67
N ILE A 61 10.47 -27.42 -2.29
CA ILE A 61 10.20 -27.48 -3.74
C ILE A 61 8.95 -26.66 -4.07
N LEU A 62 7.90 -26.79 -3.24
CA LEU A 62 6.65 -26.06 -3.42
C LEU A 62 6.85 -24.55 -3.21
N ASP A 63 7.59 -24.15 -2.18
CA ASP A 63 7.89 -22.75 -1.89
C ASP A 63 8.84 -22.14 -2.92
N LEU A 64 9.79 -22.92 -3.47
CA LEU A 64 10.65 -22.45 -4.57
C LEU A 64 9.85 -22.22 -5.85
N LEU A 65 9.00 -23.18 -6.24
CA LEU A 65 8.14 -23.02 -7.42
C LEU A 65 7.14 -21.88 -7.25
N GLY A 66 6.54 -21.75 -6.05
CA GLY A 66 5.68 -20.63 -5.70
C GLY A 66 6.41 -19.29 -5.76
N GLY A 67 7.62 -19.22 -5.19
CA GLY A 67 8.47 -18.03 -5.19
C GLY A 67 8.89 -17.61 -6.59
N ILE A 68 9.29 -18.55 -7.46
CA ILE A 68 9.60 -18.27 -8.88
C ILE A 68 8.37 -17.74 -9.59
N THR A 69 7.20 -18.36 -9.40
CA THR A 69 5.95 -17.94 -10.03
C THR A 69 5.55 -16.53 -9.61
N VAL A 70 5.57 -16.26 -8.30
CA VAL A 70 5.28 -14.92 -7.75
C VAL A 70 6.31 -13.90 -8.22
N GLY A 71 7.59 -14.27 -8.30
CA GLY A 71 8.66 -13.41 -8.80
C GLY A 71 8.47 -13.01 -10.27
N VAL A 72 8.17 -13.98 -11.14
CA VAL A 72 7.89 -13.75 -12.57
C VAL A 72 6.69 -12.81 -12.74
N MET A 73 5.66 -12.94 -11.91
CA MET A 73 4.49 -12.05 -11.94
C MET A 73 4.78 -10.65 -11.38
N ASN A 74 5.62 -10.55 -10.34
CA ASN A 74 5.93 -9.28 -9.69
C ASN A 74 6.78 -8.34 -10.56
N VAL A 75 7.70 -8.86 -11.37
CA VAL A 75 8.59 -8.04 -12.22
C VAL A 75 7.84 -7.10 -13.17
N PRO A 76 6.96 -7.58 -14.07
CA PRO A 76 6.20 -6.69 -14.96
C PRO A 76 5.24 -5.78 -14.18
N GLN A 77 4.63 -6.30 -13.10
CA GLN A 77 3.74 -5.53 -12.24
C GLN A 77 4.46 -4.34 -11.58
N GLY A 78 5.68 -4.54 -11.10
CA GLY A 78 6.51 -3.49 -10.49
C GLY A 78 6.90 -2.40 -11.45
N ILE A 79 7.27 -2.77 -12.68
CA ILE A 79 7.63 -1.82 -13.75
C ILE A 79 6.43 -0.91 -14.06
N ALA A 80 5.25 -1.50 -14.30
CA ALA A 80 4.03 -0.75 -14.57
C ALA A 80 3.63 0.18 -13.40
N TYR A 81 3.87 -0.25 -12.16
CA TYR A 81 3.57 0.57 -10.98
C TYR A 81 4.55 1.71 -10.75
N ALA A 82 5.83 1.58 -11.15
CA ALA A 82 6.78 2.69 -11.12
C ALA A 82 6.39 3.76 -12.14
N GLU A 83 5.98 3.35 -13.34
CA GLU A 83 5.51 4.26 -14.39
C GLU A 83 4.24 5.02 -13.95
N LEU A 84 3.28 4.33 -13.31
CA LEU A 84 2.12 4.97 -12.69
C LEU A 84 2.49 6.06 -11.67
N ALA A 85 3.55 5.84 -10.91
CA ALA A 85 4.05 6.78 -9.92
C ALA A 85 4.90 7.93 -10.54
N GLY A 86 5.10 7.93 -11.87
CA GLY A 86 5.97 8.90 -12.53
C GLY A 86 7.46 8.71 -12.24
N LEU A 87 7.86 7.50 -11.86
CA LEU A 87 9.24 7.14 -11.50
C LEU A 87 9.88 6.27 -12.59
N PRO A 88 11.23 6.24 -12.67
CA PRO A 88 11.93 5.29 -13.54
C PRO A 88 11.56 3.84 -13.20
N ALA A 89 11.41 2.98 -14.21
CA ALA A 89 11.07 1.56 -14.07
C ALA A 89 11.98 0.79 -13.09
N VAL A 90 13.25 1.22 -12.97
CA VAL A 90 14.25 0.64 -12.05
C VAL A 90 13.78 0.74 -10.59
N CYS A 91 13.08 1.80 -10.20
CA CYS A 91 12.52 1.96 -8.86
C CYS A 91 11.49 0.87 -8.54
N GLY A 92 10.69 0.46 -9.52
CA GLY A 92 9.72 -0.63 -9.37
C GLY A 92 10.38 -1.98 -9.12
N LEU A 93 11.50 -2.23 -9.78
CA LEU A 93 12.30 -3.45 -9.58
C LEU A 93 12.92 -3.49 -8.17
N TYR A 94 13.40 -2.35 -7.65
CA TYR A 94 13.86 -2.27 -6.26
C TYR A 94 12.76 -2.63 -5.27
N VAL A 95 11.56 -2.08 -5.45
CA VAL A 95 10.41 -2.39 -4.58
C VAL A 95 10.05 -3.87 -4.64
N CYS A 96 10.04 -4.48 -5.83
CA CYS A 96 9.71 -5.89 -6.01
C CYS A 96 10.71 -6.86 -5.37
N PHE A 97 11.98 -6.45 -5.22
CA PHE A 97 12.99 -7.26 -4.56
C PHE A 97 12.99 -7.03 -3.04
N PHE A 98 13.09 -5.77 -2.61
CA PHE A 98 13.28 -5.45 -1.20
C PHE A 98 12.01 -5.63 -0.36
N CYS A 99 10.82 -5.29 -0.85
CA CYS A 99 9.60 -5.40 -0.04
C CYS A 99 9.28 -6.85 0.39
N PRO A 100 9.29 -7.84 -0.52
CA PRO A 100 9.09 -9.23 -0.11
C PRO A 100 10.22 -9.75 0.80
N LEU A 101 11.46 -9.29 0.60
CA LEU A 101 12.59 -9.66 1.45
C LEU A 101 12.41 -9.18 2.90
N PHE A 102 12.05 -7.90 3.09
CA PHE A 102 11.76 -7.37 4.42
C PHE A 102 10.52 -8.03 5.03
N TYR A 103 9.49 -8.30 4.23
CA TYR A 103 8.31 -9.02 4.71
C TYR A 103 8.63 -10.47 5.11
N ALA A 104 9.55 -11.16 4.45
CA ALA A 104 9.94 -12.52 4.84
C ALA A 104 10.60 -12.57 6.24
N ILE A 105 11.32 -11.51 6.62
CA ILE A 105 12.03 -11.42 7.90
C ILE A 105 11.08 -11.01 9.04
N PHE A 106 10.28 -9.96 8.82
CA PHE A 106 9.43 -9.34 9.85
C PHE A 106 7.96 -9.75 9.79
N GLY A 107 7.54 -10.41 8.71
CA GLY A 107 6.16 -10.80 8.48
C GLY A 107 5.69 -11.93 9.38
N THR A 108 4.43 -11.85 9.80
CA THR A 108 3.78 -12.83 10.67
C THR A 108 3.08 -13.94 9.89
N SER A 109 2.72 -13.70 8.62
CA SER A 109 2.02 -14.66 7.77
C SER A 109 2.95 -15.25 6.71
N ARG A 110 3.02 -16.58 6.63
CA ARG A 110 3.89 -17.32 5.70
C ARG A 110 3.43 -17.32 4.25
N HIS A 111 2.12 -17.23 4.01
CA HIS A 111 1.55 -17.34 2.67
C HIS A 111 1.28 -16.00 2.01
N ASN A 112 1.46 -14.90 2.74
CA ASN A 112 1.26 -13.57 2.21
C ASN A 112 2.56 -13.04 1.59
N SER A 113 2.46 -12.38 0.44
CA SER A 113 3.58 -11.70 -0.20
C SER A 113 3.17 -10.25 -0.43
N ILE A 114 3.88 -9.32 0.22
CA ILE A 114 3.63 -7.88 0.09
C ILE A 114 4.54 -7.30 -0.99
N SER A 115 3.95 -6.51 -1.89
CA SER A 115 4.66 -5.73 -2.90
C SER A 115 3.92 -4.40 -3.12
N ALA A 116 4.34 -3.63 -4.12
CA ALA A 116 3.67 -2.40 -4.54
C ALA A 116 2.19 -2.64 -4.91
N PHE A 117 1.38 -1.60 -4.72
CA PHE A 117 -0.06 -1.62 -4.98
C PHE A 117 -0.46 -0.44 -5.85
N SER A 118 -1.28 -0.67 -6.88
CA SER A 118 -1.56 0.32 -7.94
C SER A 118 -2.05 1.66 -7.39
N ILE A 119 -2.90 1.61 -6.36
CA ILE A 119 -3.53 2.81 -5.78
C ILE A 119 -2.50 3.63 -4.99
N VAL A 120 -1.60 2.98 -4.27
CA VAL A 120 -0.52 3.67 -3.55
C VAL A 120 0.44 4.33 -4.55
N CYS A 121 0.75 3.65 -5.66
CA CYS A 121 1.58 4.20 -6.73
C CYS A 121 0.92 5.40 -7.41
N LEU A 122 -0.38 5.34 -7.69
CA LEU A 122 -1.13 6.45 -8.26
C LEU A 122 -1.15 7.66 -7.32
N MET A 123 -1.42 7.46 -6.03
CA MET A 123 -1.36 8.53 -5.02
C MET A 123 0.04 9.12 -4.86
N CYS A 124 1.08 8.28 -4.91
CA CYS A 124 2.47 8.73 -4.94
C CYS A 124 2.76 9.58 -6.19
N GLY A 125 2.24 9.17 -7.36
CA GLY A 125 2.40 9.90 -8.61
C GLY A 125 1.79 11.30 -8.57
N LEU A 126 0.59 11.45 -8.00
CA LEU A 126 -0.03 12.77 -7.78
C LEU A 126 0.80 13.65 -6.84
N ALA A 127 1.33 13.07 -5.77
CA ALA A 127 2.20 13.81 -4.86
C ALA A 127 3.51 14.25 -5.55
N VAL A 128 4.14 13.37 -6.32
CA VAL A 128 5.38 13.66 -7.06
C VAL A 128 5.17 14.78 -8.07
N GLU A 129 4.11 14.70 -8.87
CA GLU A 129 3.76 15.70 -9.87
C GLU A 129 3.54 17.08 -9.25
N ARG A 130 2.78 17.15 -8.16
CA ARG A 130 2.52 18.40 -7.44
C ARG A 130 3.77 19.14 -6.96
N PHE A 131 4.85 18.43 -6.67
CA PHE A 131 6.13 19.00 -6.22
C PHE A 131 7.19 19.11 -7.32
N THR A 132 6.97 18.49 -8.48
CA THR A 132 7.89 18.52 -9.62
C THR A 132 7.42 19.51 -10.70
N ASP A 133 6.14 19.89 -10.73
CA ASP A 133 5.60 20.82 -11.72
C ASP A 133 5.98 22.29 -11.42
N PRO A 134 6.72 22.97 -12.33
CA PRO A 134 7.16 24.35 -12.15
C PRO A 134 6.02 25.37 -12.24
N THR A 135 4.85 24.96 -12.72
CA THR A 135 3.64 25.80 -12.89
C THR A 135 2.73 25.81 -11.66
N SER A 136 3.02 24.99 -10.64
CA SER A 136 2.21 24.89 -9.43
C SER A 136 2.41 26.13 -8.54
N PRO A 137 1.35 26.89 -8.20
CA PRO A 137 1.47 28.13 -7.41
C PRO A 137 2.04 27.92 -6.00
N LYS A 138 2.15 26.67 -5.54
CA LYS A 138 2.71 26.31 -4.22
C LYS A 138 4.24 26.14 -4.23
N TYR A 139 4.89 26.16 -5.39
CA TYR A 139 6.35 26.18 -5.50
C TYR A 139 6.94 27.49 -4.96
N ASN A 140 6.23 28.60 -5.17
CA ASN A 140 6.74 29.95 -4.90
C ASN A 140 6.77 30.37 -3.42
N GLU A 141 6.09 29.68 -2.50
CA GLU A 141 6.01 30.13 -1.09
C GLU A 141 6.90 29.33 -0.12
N THR A 142 7.34 28.12 -0.46
CA THR A 142 8.08 27.26 0.50
C THR A 142 9.46 26.79 0.03
N VAL A 143 9.85 27.05 -1.22
CA VAL A 143 11.11 26.52 -1.81
C VAL A 143 12.06 27.65 -2.27
N SER A 144 12.05 28.80 -1.60
CA SER A 144 13.05 29.86 -1.84
C SER A 144 14.48 29.49 -1.37
N CYS A 145 14.73 28.25 -0.96
CA CYS A 145 16.02 27.77 -0.46
C CYS A 145 16.66 26.64 -1.29
N VAL A 146 16.00 26.15 -2.36
CA VAL A 146 16.56 25.10 -3.23
C VAL A 146 16.42 25.56 -4.69
N ASN A 147 17.53 25.95 -5.30
CA ASN A 147 17.59 26.50 -6.66
C ASN A 147 17.42 25.45 -7.78
N GLU A 148 17.15 24.19 -7.45
CA GLU A 148 16.98 23.08 -8.40
C GLU A 148 15.64 22.38 -8.18
N LEU A 149 14.95 22.07 -9.28
CA LEU A 149 13.71 21.31 -9.27
C LEU A 149 14.02 19.91 -8.69
N PRO A 150 13.33 19.45 -7.63
CA PRO A 150 13.60 18.15 -7.03
C PRO A 150 13.29 17.05 -8.04
N THR A 151 14.15 16.04 -8.14
CA THR A 151 13.89 14.91 -9.02
C THR A 151 12.75 14.05 -8.45
N PRO A 152 11.93 13.39 -9.29
CA PRO A 152 10.77 12.65 -8.82
C PRO A 152 11.14 11.54 -7.83
N GLU A 153 12.34 10.97 -7.93
CA GLU A 153 12.84 9.95 -6.99
C GLU A 153 13.05 10.53 -5.58
N GLN A 154 13.56 11.76 -5.47
CA GLN A 154 13.77 12.42 -4.19
C GLN A 154 12.44 12.72 -3.49
N VAL A 155 11.44 13.19 -4.25
CA VAL A 155 10.08 13.42 -3.72
C VAL A 155 9.47 12.10 -3.25
N ALA A 156 9.54 11.04 -4.05
CA ALA A 156 9.04 9.74 -3.65
C ALA A 156 9.75 9.18 -2.40
N CYS A 157 11.07 9.28 -2.32
CA CYS A 157 11.84 8.84 -1.15
C CYS A 157 11.46 9.60 0.12
N SER A 158 11.34 10.92 0.05
CA SER A 158 10.95 11.75 1.20
C SER A 158 9.52 11.45 1.65
N LEU A 159 8.58 11.27 0.72
CA LEU A 159 7.21 10.86 1.01
C LEU A 159 7.16 9.49 1.70
N THR A 160 7.88 8.51 1.16
CA THR A 160 7.91 7.15 1.73
C THR A 160 8.53 7.14 3.13
N MET A 161 9.56 7.97 3.35
CA MET A 161 10.19 8.14 4.64
C MET A 161 9.26 8.80 5.66
N LEU A 162 8.52 9.84 5.27
CA LEU A 162 7.50 10.47 6.11
C LEU A 162 6.40 9.48 6.49
N VAL A 163 5.87 8.73 5.53
CA VAL A 163 4.86 7.67 5.77
C VAL A 163 5.40 6.63 6.74
N SER A 164 6.68 6.26 6.62
CA SER A 164 7.33 5.32 7.55
C SER A 164 7.42 5.88 8.97
N PHE A 165 7.75 7.16 9.14
CA PHE A 165 7.75 7.81 10.45
C PHE A 165 6.36 7.90 11.06
N ILE A 166 5.34 8.24 10.27
CA ILE A 166 3.94 8.27 10.73
C ILE A 166 3.50 6.86 11.15
N ASN A 167 3.80 5.84 10.35
CA ASN A 167 3.50 4.45 10.70
C ASN A 167 4.23 4.02 11.98
N LEU A 168 5.51 4.38 12.13
CA LEU A 168 6.27 4.10 13.35
C LEU A 168 5.64 4.81 14.56
N ALA A 169 5.25 6.07 14.43
CA ALA A 169 4.58 6.83 15.49
C ALA A 169 3.22 6.19 15.85
N MET A 170 2.43 5.74 14.87
CA MET A 170 1.17 5.04 15.12
C MET A 170 1.38 3.71 15.86
N VAL A 171 2.43 2.96 15.51
CA VAL A 171 2.80 1.72 16.19
C VAL A 171 3.25 1.99 17.63
N LEU A 172 4.07 3.03 17.86
CA LEU A 172 4.52 3.45 19.19
C LEU A 172 3.36 3.89 20.09
N LEU A 173 2.41 4.64 19.52
CA LEU A 173 1.17 5.05 20.20
C LEU A 173 0.14 3.90 20.32
N ARG A 174 0.44 2.73 19.75
CA ARG A 174 -0.44 1.55 19.67
C ARG A 174 -1.83 1.87 19.11
N LEU A 175 -1.89 2.81 18.17
CA LEU A 175 -3.11 3.19 17.45
C LEU A 175 -3.56 2.13 16.44
N GLU A 176 -2.81 1.04 16.29
CA GLU A 176 -3.18 -0.15 15.49
C GLU A 176 -4.55 -0.72 15.88
N PHE A 177 -4.93 -0.60 17.15
CA PHE A 177 -6.27 -0.94 17.61
C PHE A 177 -7.36 -0.13 16.88
N LEU A 178 -7.15 1.16 16.61
CA LEU A 178 -8.13 1.96 15.88
C LEU A 178 -8.27 1.50 14.43
N ALA A 179 -7.15 1.19 13.76
CA ALA A 179 -7.16 0.63 12.41
C ALA A 179 -7.89 -0.73 12.36
N THR A 180 -7.62 -1.60 13.34
CA THR A 180 -8.28 -2.90 13.47
C THR A 180 -9.77 -2.73 13.76
N TYR A 181 -10.18 -1.77 14.58
CA TYR A 181 -11.59 -1.54 14.91
C TYR A 181 -12.40 -0.95 13.76
N LEU A 182 -11.81 -0.01 13.00
CA LEU A 182 -12.43 0.51 11.79
C LEU A 182 -12.61 -0.59 10.74
N SER A 183 -11.65 -1.50 10.63
CA SER A 183 -11.82 -2.67 9.77
C SER A 183 -12.87 -3.62 10.35
N ASP A 184 -12.73 -4.09 11.58
CA ASP A 184 -13.43 -5.29 12.07
C ASP A 184 -14.87 -5.07 12.59
N GLN A 185 -15.20 -3.88 13.14
CA GLN A 185 -16.45 -3.70 13.90
C GLN A 185 -17.60 -3.02 13.14
N VAL A 186 -17.33 -2.18 12.13
CA VAL A 186 -18.40 -1.37 11.47
C VAL A 186 -18.27 -1.31 9.93
N SER A 187 -17.16 -1.75 9.32
CA SER A 187 -16.83 -1.39 7.93
C SER A 187 -16.17 -2.47 7.04
N SER A 188 -15.64 -3.58 7.58
CA SER A 188 -14.67 -4.45 6.87
C SER A 188 -15.09 -4.87 5.49
N HIS A 189 -16.34 -5.31 5.34
CA HIS A 189 -16.79 -5.79 4.03
C HIS A 189 -17.33 -4.68 3.15
N VAL A 190 -17.99 -3.66 3.69
CA VAL A 190 -18.66 -2.65 2.87
C VAL A 190 -17.72 -1.51 2.48
N VAL A 191 -16.98 -0.93 3.44
CA VAL A 191 -16.12 0.21 3.14
C VAL A 191 -14.85 -0.22 2.43
N VAL A 192 -14.24 -1.34 2.80
CA VAL A 192 -13.06 -1.84 2.08
C VAL A 192 -13.45 -2.28 0.67
N SER A 193 -14.61 -2.94 0.47
CA SER A 193 -15.05 -3.30 -0.88
C SER A 193 -15.46 -2.09 -1.71
N ALA A 194 -16.16 -1.10 -1.13
CA ALA A 194 -16.52 0.13 -1.82
C ALA A 194 -15.27 0.94 -2.20
N PHE A 195 -14.32 1.09 -1.27
CA PHE A 195 -13.03 1.74 -1.53
C PHE A 195 -12.26 1.00 -2.63
N THR A 196 -12.15 -0.33 -2.54
CA THR A 196 -11.46 -1.13 -3.55
C THR A 196 -12.14 -1.04 -4.92
N THR A 197 -13.47 -1.02 -4.96
CA THR A 197 -14.26 -0.88 -6.20
C THR A 197 -14.04 0.50 -6.83
N ALA A 198 -14.18 1.58 -6.05
CA ALA A 198 -13.93 2.94 -6.50
C ALA A 198 -12.48 3.10 -6.99
N ALA A 199 -11.54 2.54 -6.25
CA ALA A 199 -10.14 2.62 -6.58
C ALA A 199 -9.76 1.76 -7.80
N THR A 200 -10.46 0.64 -8.05
CA THR A 200 -10.36 -0.13 -9.31
C THR A 200 -10.83 0.71 -10.49
N VAL A 201 -11.98 1.38 -10.38
CA VAL A 201 -12.49 2.29 -11.43
C VAL A 201 -11.49 3.42 -11.68
N HIS A 202 -10.91 4.00 -10.62
CA HIS A 202 -9.91 5.06 -10.73
C HIS A 202 -8.62 4.60 -11.41
N VAL A 203 -8.14 3.39 -11.10
CA VAL A 203 -6.98 2.78 -11.77
C VAL A 203 -7.29 2.50 -13.25
N LEU A 204 -8.48 1.98 -13.57
CA LEU A 204 -8.89 1.75 -14.96
C LEU A 204 -8.87 3.06 -15.75
N VAL A 205 -9.53 4.11 -15.25
CA VAL A 205 -9.53 5.44 -15.88
C VAL A 205 -8.11 5.98 -16.07
N SER A 206 -7.22 5.71 -15.12
CA SER A 206 -5.83 6.17 -15.19
C SER A 206 -5.00 5.46 -16.26
N GLN A 207 -5.37 4.23 -16.63
CA GLN A 207 -4.67 3.36 -17.58
C GLN A 207 -5.25 3.42 -19.02
N VAL A 208 -6.45 3.98 -19.20
CA VAL A 208 -7.07 4.12 -20.53
C VAL A 208 -6.20 4.89 -21.53
N PRO A 209 -5.56 6.04 -21.18
CA PRO A 209 -4.71 6.78 -22.12
C PRO A 209 -3.56 5.93 -22.68
N ASP A 210 -2.89 5.19 -21.79
CA ASP A 210 -1.75 4.33 -22.15
C ASP A 210 -2.21 3.16 -23.03
N ALA A 211 -3.38 2.59 -22.74
CA ALA A 211 -3.97 1.52 -23.54
C ALA A 211 -4.40 1.98 -24.95
N LEU A 212 -4.83 3.23 -25.11
CA LEU A 212 -5.19 3.85 -26.39
C LEU A 212 -3.97 4.44 -27.13
N GLY A 213 -2.81 4.53 -26.47
CA GLY A 213 -1.61 5.15 -27.03
C GLY A 213 -1.71 6.66 -27.22
N ILE A 214 -2.53 7.34 -26.40
CA ILE A 214 -2.68 8.80 -26.44
C ILE A 214 -1.55 9.41 -25.60
N THR A 215 -0.60 10.07 -26.25
CA THR A 215 0.50 10.76 -25.57
C THR A 215 0.10 12.17 -25.14
N GLY A 216 0.46 12.58 -23.92
CA GLY A 216 0.32 13.97 -23.48
C GLY A 216 -0.96 14.32 -22.73
N VAL A 217 -1.66 13.34 -22.14
CA VAL A 217 -2.73 13.62 -21.18
C VAL A 217 -2.09 14.19 -19.90
N VAL A 218 -2.34 15.46 -19.63
CA VAL A 218 -1.93 16.11 -18.39
C VAL A 218 -2.68 15.42 -17.25
N LYS A 219 -1.99 15.02 -16.19
CA LYS A 219 -2.68 14.48 -15.02
C LYS A 219 -3.30 15.69 -14.30
N HIS A 220 -4.62 15.77 -14.33
CA HIS A 220 -5.34 16.87 -13.69
C HIS A 220 -5.44 16.64 -12.18
N ASP A 221 -4.79 17.50 -11.41
CA ASP A 221 -4.93 17.57 -9.96
C ASP A 221 -6.17 18.38 -9.56
N GLY A 222 -7.13 17.75 -8.87
CA GLY A 222 -8.29 18.44 -8.30
C GLY A 222 -9.46 17.53 -7.92
N GLU A 223 -10.43 18.07 -7.17
CA GLU A 223 -11.65 17.37 -6.72
C GLU A 223 -12.46 16.80 -7.89
N ASN A 224 -12.36 17.41 -9.08
CA ASN A 224 -12.96 16.95 -10.34
C ASN A 224 -11.93 16.47 -11.39
N GLY A 225 -10.65 16.33 -11.03
CA GLY A 225 -9.56 16.03 -11.97
C GLY A 225 -9.77 14.76 -12.78
N ASN A 226 -10.34 13.71 -12.16
CA ASN A 226 -10.70 12.48 -12.86
C ASN A 226 -11.83 12.67 -13.89
N LEU A 227 -12.81 13.54 -13.61
CA LEU A 227 -13.90 13.81 -14.55
C LEU A 227 -13.38 14.59 -15.76
N PHE A 228 -12.50 15.56 -15.54
CA PHE A 228 -11.80 16.26 -16.61
C PHE A 228 -10.91 15.33 -17.43
N LYS A 229 -10.19 14.41 -16.78
CA LYS A 229 -9.40 13.38 -17.46
C LYS A 229 -10.28 12.48 -18.35
N ILE A 230 -11.44 12.05 -17.88
CA ILE A 230 -12.40 11.27 -18.70
C ILE A 230 -12.88 12.08 -19.91
N TYR A 231 -13.22 13.36 -19.71
CA TYR A 231 -13.64 14.25 -20.79
C TYR A 231 -12.54 14.49 -21.82
N GLU A 232 -11.30 14.68 -21.38
CA GLU A 232 -10.13 14.85 -22.24
C GLU A 232 -9.82 13.57 -23.02
N ILE A 233 -9.90 12.40 -22.37
CA ILE A 233 -9.78 11.11 -23.05
C ILE A 233 -10.85 10.99 -24.14
N ALA A 234 -12.11 11.29 -23.82
CA ALA A 234 -13.22 11.18 -24.75
C ALA A 234 -13.07 12.08 -25.98
N THR A 235 -12.50 13.27 -25.80
CA THR A 235 -12.25 14.22 -26.90
C THR A 235 -11.01 13.86 -27.73
N ARG A 236 -10.04 13.17 -27.14
CA ARG A 236 -8.78 12.71 -27.77
C ARG A 236 -8.85 11.29 -28.38
N ILE A 237 -10.00 10.60 -28.30
CA ILE A 237 -10.20 9.28 -28.94
C ILE A 237 -9.79 9.26 -30.44
N PRO A 238 -10.06 10.29 -31.26
CA PRO A 238 -9.67 10.28 -32.67
C PRO A 238 -8.16 10.26 -32.90
N ASP A 239 -7.36 10.73 -31.93
CA ASP A 239 -5.90 10.76 -31.99
C ASP A 239 -5.28 9.43 -31.51
N ALA A 240 -6.09 8.43 -31.16
CA ALA A 240 -5.62 7.17 -30.60
C ALA A 240 -4.78 6.35 -31.61
N ASN A 241 -3.70 5.76 -31.12
CA ASN A 241 -2.85 4.90 -31.93
C ASN A 241 -3.48 3.50 -32.03
N LEU A 242 -3.98 3.17 -33.23
CA LEU A 242 -4.65 1.89 -33.50
C LEU A 242 -3.74 0.68 -33.20
N TYR A 243 -2.43 0.79 -33.42
CA TYR A 243 -1.50 -0.31 -33.16
C TYR A 243 -1.35 -0.58 -31.66
N THR A 244 -1.21 0.46 -30.85
CA THR A 244 -1.15 0.34 -29.38
C THR A 244 -2.45 -0.24 -28.83
N CYS A 245 -3.59 0.21 -29.34
CA CYS A 245 -4.92 -0.32 -28.98
C CYS A 245 -5.08 -1.80 -29.35
N GLY A 246 -4.63 -2.20 -30.54
CA GLY A 246 -4.66 -3.60 -30.96
C GLY A 246 -3.80 -4.50 -30.08
N ILE A 247 -2.60 -4.05 -29.74
CA ILE A 247 -1.68 -4.78 -28.86
C ILE A 247 -2.26 -4.87 -27.44
N SER A 248 -2.77 -3.77 -26.88
CA SER A 248 -3.33 -3.75 -25.52
C SER A 248 -4.56 -4.66 -25.41
N LEU A 249 -5.46 -4.64 -26.40
CA LEU A 249 -6.62 -5.53 -26.46
C LEU A 249 -6.20 -7.00 -26.57
N PHE A 250 -5.23 -7.32 -27.42
CA PHE A 250 -4.70 -8.69 -27.56
C PHE A 250 -4.08 -9.18 -26.25
N CYS A 251 -3.25 -8.36 -25.59
CA CYS A 251 -2.63 -8.70 -24.32
C CYS A 251 -3.68 -8.94 -23.22
N ILE A 252 -4.70 -8.08 -23.12
CA ILE A 252 -5.79 -8.25 -22.15
C ILE A 252 -6.56 -9.55 -22.44
N ALA A 253 -6.92 -9.82 -23.69
CA ALA A 253 -7.63 -11.03 -24.08
C ALA A 253 -6.80 -12.29 -23.77
N PHE A 254 -5.52 -12.30 -24.13
CA PHE A 254 -4.60 -13.40 -23.85
C PHE A 254 -4.49 -13.70 -22.35
N LEU A 255 -4.30 -12.67 -21.52
CA LEU A 255 -4.21 -12.81 -20.07
C LEU A 255 -5.53 -13.28 -19.45
N LEU A 256 -6.67 -12.79 -19.93
CA LEU A 256 -7.99 -13.24 -19.47
C LEU A 256 -8.24 -14.70 -19.82
N ILE A 257 -7.94 -15.12 -21.04
CA ILE A 257 -8.08 -16.51 -21.48
C ILE A 257 -7.18 -17.42 -20.61
N GLY A 258 -5.92 -17.04 -20.43
CA GLY A 258 -4.99 -17.79 -19.58
C GLY A 258 -5.49 -17.92 -18.13
N LYS A 259 -6.05 -16.84 -17.56
CA LYS A 259 -6.62 -16.84 -16.21
C LYS A 259 -7.87 -17.72 -16.10
N VAL A 260 -8.74 -17.71 -17.11
CA VAL A 260 -9.95 -18.55 -17.15
C VAL A 260 -9.57 -20.03 -17.26
N HIS A 261 -8.56 -20.36 -18.06
CA HIS A 261 -8.12 -21.75 -18.26
C HIS A 261 -7.29 -22.30 -17.09
N SER A 262 -6.69 -21.43 -16.27
CA SER A 262 -5.94 -21.81 -15.07
C SER A 262 -6.82 -22.07 -13.84
N LYS A 263 -8.12 -21.74 -13.88
CA LYS A 263 -9.09 -22.02 -12.81
C LYS A 263 -9.84 -23.31 -13.10
#